data_AF-A0AA91KUX5-F1
#
_entry.id   AF-A0AA91KUX5-F1
#
_cell.length_a   1.000
_cell.length_b   1.000
_cell.length_c   1.000
_cell.angle_alpha   90.00
_cell.angle_beta   90.00
_cell.angle_gamma   90.00
#
_symmetry.space_group_name_H-M   'P 1'
#
loop_
_entity.id
_entity.type
_entity.pdbx_description
1 polymer ?
#
loop_
_entity_poly.entity_id
_entity_poly.type
_entity_poly.pdbx_seq_one_letter_code
_entity_poly.pdbx_strand_id
1 'polypeptide(L)' 'MTDVDLLREEIKELEDQIFRLKGSMNRADNGVKLHKLAVITRLRDRCNRSLAALEKRGAAA' A
#
# COMPACT_ATOMS: atom_id res chain seq x y z
N MET A 1 -14.79 -12.22 -5.97
CA MET A 1 -13.50 -11.62 -5.57
C MET A 1 -12.69 -12.68 -4.86
N THR A 2 -11.51 -12.97 -5.36
CA THR A 2 -10.49 -13.80 -4.70
C THR A 2 -9.65 -12.95 -3.74
N ASP A 3 -8.88 -13.59 -2.85
CA ASP A 3 -7.91 -12.88 -1.99
C ASP A 3 -6.88 -12.07 -2.81
N VAL A 4 -6.55 -12.54 -4.02
CA VAL A 4 -5.69 -11.81 -4.97
C VAL A 4 -6.36 -10.54 -5.48
N ASP A 5 -7.66 -10.61 -5.81
CA ASP A 5 -8.42 -9.43 -6.26
C ASP A 5 -8.51 -8.39 -5.13
N LEU A 6 -8.79 -8.84 -3.90
CA LEU A 6 -8.83 -8.01 -2.71
C LEU A 6 -7.48 -7.32 -2.45
N LEU A 7 -6.37 -8.06 -2.49
CA LEU A 7 -5.04 -7.49 -2.30
C LEU A 7 -4.67 -6.46 -3.36
N ARG A 8 -5.05 -6.69 -4.63
CA ARG A 8 -4.82 -5.73 -5.71
C ARG A 8 -5.61 -4.43 -5.50
N GLU A 9 -6.86 -4.55 -5.05
CA GLU A 9 -7.70 -3.40 -4.69
C GLU A 9 -7.08 -2.63 -3.51
N GLU A 10 -6.69 -3.32 -2.44
CA GLU A 10 -6.06 -2.71 -1.26
C GLU A 10 -4.75 -2.01 -1.62
N ILE A 11 -3.88 -2.62 -2.42
CA ILE A 11 -2.63 -2.02 -2.88
C ILE A 11 -2.91 -0.71 -3.62
N LYS A 12 -3.89 -0.72 -4.54
CA LYS A 12 -4.26 0.47 -5.32
C LYS A 12 -4.74 1.60 -4.42
N GLU A 13 -5.64 1.32 -3.48
CA GLU A 13 -6.13 2.35 -2.55
C GLU A 13 -5.00 2.89 -1.65
N LEU A 14 -4.07 2.04 -1.21
CA LEU A 14 -2.90 2.49 -0.45
C LEU A 14 -1.97 3.39 -1.27
N GLU A 15 -1.76 3.08 -2.56
CA GLU A 15 -0.99 3.90 -3.49
C GLU A 15 -1.65 5.27 -3.73
N ASP A 16 -2.97 5.29 -3.90
CA ASP A 16 -3.74 6.52 -4.03
C ASP A 16 -3.67 7.37 -2.74
N GLN A 17 -3.75 6.76 -1.56
CA GLN A 17 -3.55 7.46 -0.29
C GLN A 17 -2.14 8.03 -0.17
N ILE A 18 -1.10 7.29 -0.57
CA ILE A 18 0.27 7.77 -0.57
C ILE A 18 0.40 8.99 -1.48
N PHE A 19 -0.17 8.92 -2.69
CA PHE A 19 -0.16 10.03 -3.64
C PHE A 19 -0.84 11.27 -3.07
N ARG A 20 -2.08 11.12 -2.57
CA ARG A 20 -2.84 12.22 -1.94
C ARG A 20 -2.10 12.83 -0.75
N LEU A 21 -1.52 12.00 0.11
CA LEU A 21 -0.81 12.44 1.31
C LEU A 21 0.44 13.25 0.95
N LYS A 22 1.25 12.76 0.01
CA LYS A 22 2.42 13.49 -0.51
C LYS A 22 2.02 14.81 -1.17
N GLY A 23 0.93 14.83 -1.94
CA GLY A 23 0.41 16.05 -2.55
C GLY A 23 -0.08 17.09 -1.53
N SER A 24 -0.54 16.65 -0.37
CA SER A 24 -1.04 17.53 0.71
C SER A 24 0.03 18.05 1.68
N MET A 25 1.30 17.65 1.49
CA MET A 25 2.41 18.00 2.39
C MET A 25 3.12 19.28 1.94
N ASN A 26 2.93 20.37 2.68
CA ASN A 26 3.64 21.64 2.46
C ASN A 26 4.89 21.75 3.35
N ARG A 27 5.81 22.70 3.08
CA ARG A 27 7.11 22.82 3.79
C ARG A 27 7.02 22.98 5.33
N ALA A 28 5.90 23.42 5.87
CA ALA A 28 5.73 23.65 7.30
C ALA A 28 5.03 22.46 7.98
N ASP A 29 5.74 21.86 8.94
CA ASP A 29 5.30 20.92 9.98
C ASP A 29 4.32 19.80 9.57
N ASN A 30 4.89 18.73 8.99
CA ASN A 30 4.16 17.53 8.59
C ASN A 30 4.41 16.32 9.49
N GLY A 31 4.85 16.46 10.74
CA GLY A 31 5.24 15.32 11.60
C GLY A 31 4.21 14.18 11.63
N VAL A 32 2.92 14.51 11.80
CA VAL A 32 1.83 13.52 11.76
C VAL A 32 1.62 12.91 10.37
N LYS A 33 1.71 13.72 9.30
CA LYS A 33 1.59 13.24 7.91
C LYS A 33 2.78 12.36 7.52
N LEU A 34 3.99 12.65 7.99
CA LEU A 34 5.19 11.82 7.80
C LEU A 34 5.02 10.46 8.47
N HIS A 35 4.53 10.45 9.71
CA HIS A 35 4.23 9.19 10.40
C HIS A 35 3.18 8.37 9.65
N LYS A 36 2.07 9.02 9.25
CA LYS A 36 1.01 8.37 8.46
C LYS A 36 1.55 7.82 7.13
N LEU A 37 2.39 8.59 6.43
CA LEU A 37 3.03 8.17 5.18
C LEU A 37 3.89 6.92 5.39
N ALA A 38 4.69 6.90 6.46
CA ALA A 38 5.54 5.75 6.80
C ALA A 38 4.73 4.50 7.14
N VAL A 39 3.59 4.65 7.84
CA VAL A 39 2.69 3.53 8.15
C VAL A 39 2.04 2.97 6.89
N ILE A 40 1.45 3.83 6.05
CA ILE A 40 0.77 3.40 4.80
C ILE A 40 1.76 2.76 3.83
N THR A 41 2.96 3.32 3.69
CA THR A 41 4.02 2.75 2.85
C THR A 41 4.40 1.33 3.31
N ARG A 42 4.64 1.14 4.61
CA ARG A 42 4.95 -0.20 5.16
C ARG A 42 3.80 -1.20 5.00
N LEU A 43 2.55 -0.73 5.06
CA LEU A 43 1.39 -1.58 4.83
C LEU A 43 1.31 -2.02 3.37
N ARG A 44 1.45 -1.08 2.42
CA ARG A 44 1.51 -1.34 0.97
C ARG A 44 2.59 -2.38 0.65
N ASP A 45 3.77 -2.24 1.24
CA ASP A 45 4.88 -3.18 1.04
C ASP A 45 4.61 -4.58 1.64
N ARG A 46 3.79 -4.69 2.69
CA ARG A 46 3.34 -5.99 3.21
C ARG A 46 2.30 -6.61 2.26
N CYS A 47 1.32 -5.84 1.79
CA CYS A 47 0.32 -6.33 0.84
C CYS A 47 0.97 -6.83 -0.45
N ASN A 48 1.94 -6.10 -1.00
CA ASN A 48 2.72 -6.55 -2.17
C ASN A 48 3.45 -7.88 -1.93
N ARG A 49 4.04 -8.08 -0.74
CA ARG A 49 4.68 -9.36 -0.40
C ARG A 49 3.67 -10.50 -0.27
N SER A 50 2.51 -10.25 0.33
CA SER A 50 1.43 -11.23 0.41
C SER A 50 0.89 -11.60 -0.97
N LEU A 51 0.68 -10.61 -1.83
CA LEU A 51 0.25 -10.82 -3.22
C LEU A 51 1.26 -11.69 -3.98
N ALA A 52 2.54 -11.33 -3.95
CA ALA A 52 3.60 -12.11 -4.60
C ALA A 52 3.67 -13.55 -4.07
N ALA A 53 3.44 -13.77 -2.77
CA ALA A 53 3.40 -15.11 -2.19
C ALA A 53 2.20 -15.94 -2.68
N LEU A 54 1.03 -15.32 -2.81
CA LEU A 54 -0.17 -15.97 -3.35
C LEU A 54 -0.04 -16.27 -4.84
N GLU A 55 0.47 -15.33 -5.63
CA GLU A 55 0.72 -15.52 -7.06
C GLU A 55 1.74 -16.65 -7.29
N LYS A 56 2.81 -16.73 -6.48
CA LYS A 56 3.77 -17.84 -6.55
C LYS A 56 3.13 -19.20 -6.22
N ARG A 57 2.20 -19.25 -5.26
CA ARG A 57 1.47 -20.48 -4.91
C ARG A 57 0.49 -20.88 -6.01
N GLY A 58 -0.21 -19.91 -6.60
CA GLY A 58 -1.13 -20.15 -7.73
C GLY A 58 -0.42 -20.56 -9.01
N ALA A 59 0.81 -20.10 -9.25
CA ALA A 59 1.63 -20.50 -10.39
C ALA A 59 2.30 -21.89 -10.23
N ALA A 60 2.29 -22.45 -9.02
CA ALA A 60 2.83 -23.76 -8.71
C ALA A 60 1.75 -24.87 -8.67
N ALA A 61 0.49 -24.52 -8.95
CA ALA A 61 -0.67 -25.41 -9.05
C ALA A 61 -1.07 -25.58 -10.52
#